data_AF-A0A4P8XPZ3-F1
#
_entry.id   AF-A0A4P8XPZ3-F1
#
_cell.length_a   1.000
_cell.length_b   1.000
_cell.length_c   1.000
_cell.angle_alpha   90.00
_cell.angle_beta   90.00
_cell.angle_gamma   90.00
#
_symmetry.space_group_name_H-M   'P 1'
#
loop_
_entity.id
_entity.type
_entity.pdbx_description
1 polymer ?
#
loop_
_entity_poly.entity_id
_entity_poly.type
_entity_poly.pdbx_seq_one_letter_code
_entity_poly.pdbx_strand_id
1 'polypeptide(L)'
;MKHWNLWQRLLLCTGLALIWWGGVSPAEAAARLLPVSADSYSVTDSGKEVIQGSYFVEISRLYAFHAAGMGELGQYLVHHAKERQLHRPVEEQRDPSVPVSAPRSNQVLRTVKVTATGYTAGYESTGKKPGHPQYGITYSGVKVKRDREALSTIAADPKVFPIGSIIYIPDYGYGIVADIGSAIKGSKIDLYFTTTQQVFKEWGKKDVEVQVIKRGSGRCTQEMLERVGEAIATYRYLPSSFLDEAI
;
A
#
# COMPACT_ATOMS: atom_id res chain seq x y z
N MET A 1 -48.15 19.30 -60.77
CA MET A 1 -47.49 19.75 -59.52
C MET A 1 -46.19 18.97 -59.38
N LYS A 2 -45.03 19.64 -59.27
CA LYS A 2 -43.71 18.97 -59.27
C LYS A 2 -43.50 18.23 -57.95
N HIS A 3 -43.33 16.91 -58.01
CA HIS A 3 -43.08 16.06 -56.84
C HIS A 3 -41.60 16.17 -56.44
N TRP A 4 -41.34 16.49 -55.17
CA TRP A 4 -39.99 16.54 -54.61
C TRP A 4 -39.57 15.17 -54.07
N ASN A 5 -38.30 14.82 -54.25
CA ASN A 5 -37.74 13.58 -53.71
C ASN A 5 -37.51 13.68 -52.20
N LEU A 6 -37.58 12.54 -51.51
CA LEU A 6 -37.54 12.44 -50.04
C LEU A 6 -36.32 13.13 -49.41
N TRP A 7 -35.17 13.04 -50.07
CA TRP A 7 -33.93 13.68 -49.63
C TRP A 7 -33.95 15.22 -49.72
N GLN A 8 -34.70 15.79 -50.69
CA GLN A 8 -34.87 17.24 -50.79
C GLN A 8 -35.79 17.78 -49.68
N ARG A 9 -36.76 16.98 -49.23
CA ARG A 9 -37.60 17.30 -48.07
C ARG A 9 -36.82 17.23 -46.76
N LEU A 10 -35.93 16.25 -46.62
CA LEU A 10 -35.03 16.12 -45.47
C LEU A 10 -34.04 17.28 -45.37
N LEU A 11 -33.42 17.69 -46.48
CA LEU A 11 -32.49 18.84 -46.50
C LEU A 11 -33.18 20.18 -46.17
N LEU A 12 -34.45 20.35 -46.56
CA LEU A 12 -35.22 21.54 -46.22
C LEU A 12 -35.62 21.56 -44.73
N CYS A 13 -35.88 20.40 -44.14
CA CYS A 13 -36.16 20.28 -42.70
C CYS A 13 -34.90 20.49 -41.84
N THR A 14 -33.73 20.01 -42.28
CA THR A 14 -32.46 20.25 -41.56
C THR A 14 -31.94 21.68 -41.72
N GLY A 15 -32.20 22.32 -42.87
CA GLY A 15 -31.87 23.73 -43.09
C GLY A 15 -32.69 24.70 -42.24
N LEU A 16 -33.98 24.41 -42.00
CA LEU A 16 -34.85 25.23 -41.15
C LEU A 16 -34.58 25.04 -39.65
N ALA A 17 -34.14 23.86 -39.22
CA ALA A 17 -33.80 23.60 -37.82
C ALA A 17 -32.53 24.35 -37.34
N LEU A 18 -31.61 24.66 -38.26
CA LEU A 18 -30.37 25.39 -37.94
C LEU A 18 -30.57 26.92 -37.86
N ILE A 19 -31.65 27.46 -38.42
CA ILE A 19 -31.92 28.91 -38.44
C ILE A 19 -32.76 29.34 -37.22
N TRP A 20 -33.46 28.41 -36.55
CA TRP A 20 -34.26 28.69 -35.35
C TRP A 20 -33.59 28.32 -34.02
N TRP A 21 -32.46 27.62 -34.03
CA TRP A 21 -31.67 27.37 -32.82
C TRP A 21 -30.46 28.29 -32.73
N GLY A 22 -30.73 29.60 -32.82
CA GLY A 22 -29.76 30.61 -32.45
C GLY A 22 -29.49 30.56 -30.95
N GLY A 23 -28.35 29.96 -30.58
CA GLY A 23 -27.57 30.33 -29.40
C GLY A 23 -28.21 30.08 -28.03
N VAL A 24 -28.35 28.82 -27.63
CA VAL A 24 -28.30 28.44 -26.21
C VAL A 24 -27.54 27.12 -26.13
N SER A 25 -26.42 27.11 -25.40
CA SER A 25 -25.68 25.88 -25.16
C SER A 25 -26.60 24.87 -24.46
N PRO A 26 -26.53 23.55 -24.76
CA PRO A 26 -27.30 22.53 -24.03
C PRO A 26 -27.11 22.62 -22.50
N ALA A 27 -25.99 23.16 -22.05
CA ALA A 27 -25.70 23.43 -20.64
C ALA A 27 -26.55 24.57 -20.03
N GLU A 28 -26.91 25.60 -20.80
CA GLU A 28 -27.73 26.73 -20.34
C GLU A 28 -29.22 26.39 -20.30
N ALA A 29 -29.68 25.49 -21.18
CA ALA A 29 -31.05 24.97 -21.14
C ALA A 29 -31.29 24.04 -19.93
N ALA A 30 -30.29 23.22 -19.58
CA ALA A 30 -30.35 22.36 -18.40
C ALA A 30 -30.38 23.16 -17.08
N ALA A 31 -29.67 24.30 -17.02
CA ALA A 31 -29.65 25.17 -15.86
C ALA A 31 -30.99 25.90 -15.59
N ARG A 32 -31.86 26.02 -16.60
CA ARG A 32 -33.17 26.70 -16.48
C ARG A 32 -34.32 25.79 -16.04
N LEU A 33 -34.12 24.47 -16.02
CA LEU A 33 -35.16 23.47 -15.72
C LEU A 33 -35.04 22.84 -14.32
N LEU A 34 -34.12 23.30 -13.48
CA LEU A 34 -34.03 22.85 -12.08
C LEU A 34 -34.72 23.87 -11.17
N PRO A 35 -35.98 23.63 -10.73
CA PRO A 35 -36.43 24.21 -9.49
C PRO A 35 -35.73 23.41 -8.39
N VAL A 36 -34.99 24.04 -7.48
CA VAL A 36 -34.97 23.65 -6.06
C VAL A 36 -34.19 24.69 -5.27
N SER A 37 -34.86 25.13 -4.22
CA SER A 37 -34.48 26.13 -3.23
C SER A 37 -33.17 25.79 -2.51
N ALA A 38 -32.35 26.81 -2.29
CA ALA A 38 -31.24 26.76 -1.36
C ALA A 38 -31.74 27.08 0.06
N ASP A 39 -32.51 26.17 0.66
CA ASP A 39 -32.89 26.31 2.07
C ASP A 39 -32.07 25.36 2.95
N SER A 40 -31.04 25.99 3.51
CA SER A 40 -30.32 25.75 4.76
C SER A 40 -30.93 24.76 5.76
N TYR A 41 -30.09 23.80 6.19
CA TYR A 41 -29.98 23.45 7.61
C TYR A 41 -28.52 23.62 8.03
N SER A 42 -28.22 24.71 8.73
CA SER A 42 -26.96 24.93 9.42
C SER A 42 -27.03 24.31 10.81
N VAL A 43 -26.14 23.36 11.10
CA VAL A 43 -25.70 23.05 12.46
C VAL A 43 -24.20 23.33 12.50
N THR A 44 -23.81 24.32 13.29
CA THR A 44 -22.42 24.70 13.52
C THR A 44 -21.87 23.93 14.71
N ASP A 45 -20.76 23.21 14.56
CA ASP A 45 -19.65 23.31 15.52
C ASP A 45 -18.29 22.93 14.90
N SER A 46 -17.32 23.80 15.15
CA SER A 46 -15.87 23.67 15.00
C SER A 46 -15.25 22.85 13.84
N GLY A 47 -14.82 23.57 12.79
CA GLY A 47 -13.45 23.45 12.26
C GLY A 47 -13.17 22.37 11.19
N LYS A 48 -13.30 22.80 9.92
CA LYS A 48 -12.88 22.15 8.66
C LYS A 48 -13.80 21.05 8.11
N GLU A 49 -14.87 21.48 7.44
CA GLU A 49 -15.50 20.68 6.38
C GLU A 49 -14.99 21.13 5.00
N VAL A 50 -14.28 20.22 4.33
CA VAL A 50 -14.08 20.31 2.88
C VAL A 50 -15.25 19.58 2.24
N ILE A 51 -16.25 20.33 1.75
CA ILE A 51 -17.32 19.73 0.94
C ILE A 51 -16.70 19.23 -0.36
N GLN A 52 -16.56 17.93 -0.47
CA GLN A 52 -15.91 17.24 -1.58
C GLN A 52 -16.81 17.32 -2.82
N GLY A 53 -16.44 18.17 -3.78
CA GLY A 53 -17.16 18.44 -5.02
C GLY A 53 -17.36 17.26 -5.98
N SER A 54 -17.15 16.00 -5.54
CA SER A 54 -17.37 14.80 -6.35
C SER A 54 -18.84 14.37 -6.36
N TYR A 55 -19.55 14.49 -5.24
CA TYR A 55 -20.91 13.96 -5.10
C TYR A 55 -21.93 14.69 -5.98
N PHE A 56 -21.81 16.03 -6.06
CA PHE A 56 -22.71 16.85 -6.88
C PHE A 56 -22.53 16.60 -8.39
N VAL A 57 -21.29 16.38 -8.82
CA VAL A 57 -20.95 16.10 -10.23
C VAL A 57 -21.41 14.69 -10.61
N GLU A 58 -21.28 13.71 -9.72
CA GLU A 58 -21.73 12.33 -9.96
C GLU A 58 -23.25 12.23 -10.07
N ILE A 59 -23.99 12.88 -9.16
CA ILE A 59 -25.46 12.89 -9.19
C ILE A 59 -25.97 13.60 -10.45
N SER A 60 -25.38 14.73 -10.82
CA SER A 60 -25.77 15.47 -12.02
C SER A 60 -25.55 14.65 -13.31
N ARG A 61 -24.46 13.88 -13.39
CA ARG A 61 -24.19 12.98 -14.52
C ARG A 61 -25.19 11.82 -14.57
N LEU A 62 -25.46 11.18 -13.45
CA LEU A 62 -26.47 10.11 -13.35
C LEU A 62 -27.85 10.61 -13.82
N TYR A 63 -28.24 11.81 -13.39
CA TYR A 63 -29.50 12.42 -13.78
C TYR A 63 -29.56 12.74 -15.28
N ALA A 64 -28.48 13.29 -15.84
CA ALA A 64 -28.38 13.57 -17.27
C ALA A 64 -28.47 12.29 -18.13
N PHE A 65 -27.80 11.20 -17.71
CA PHE A 65 -27.89 9.92 -18.42
C PHE A 65 -29.28 9.31 -18.31
N HIS A 66 -29.93 9.42 -17.15
CA HIS A 66 -31.31 8.94 -16.98
C HIS A 66 -32.30 9.72 -17.84
N ALA A 67 -32.20 11.06 -17.86
CA ALA A 67 -33.03 11.91 -18.71
C ALA A 67 -32.83 11.65 -20.21
N ALA A 68 -31.64 11.19 -20.61
CA ALA A 68 -31.32 10.76 -21.98
C ALA A 68 -31.71 9.29 -22.28
N GLY A 69 -32.37 8.57 -21.36
CA GLY A 69 -32.77 7.17 -21.55
C GLY A 69 -31.63 6.15 -21.42
N MET A 70 -30.47 6.55 -20.90
CA MET A 70 -29.24 5.74 -20.78
C MET A 70 -28.93 5.39 -19.30
N GLY A 71 -29.96 5.14 -18.49
CA GLY A 71 -29.82 4.95 -17.04
C GLY A 71 -28.86 3.83 -16.64
N GLU A 72 -28.88 2.70 -17.34
CA GLU A 72 -27.99 1.56 -17.07
C GLU A 72 -26.52 1.88 -17.36
N LEU A 73 -26.27 2.67 -18.41
CA LEU A 73 -24.93 3.13 -18.78
C LEU A 73 -24.36 4.11 -17.76
N GLY A 74 -25.20 4.97 -17.17
CA GLY A 74 -24.80 5.84 -16.08
C GLY A 74 -24.29 5.06 -14.87
N GLN A 75 -25.02 4.03 -14.45
CA GLN A 75 -24.62 3.16 -13.34
C GLN A 75 -23.34 2.36 -13.66
N TYR A 76 -23.24 1.81 -14.88
CA TYR A 76 -22.04 1.09 -15.34
C TYR A 76 -20.79 1.96 -15.31
N LEU A 77 -20.88 3.18 -15.84
CA LEU A 77 -19.75 4.12 -15.89
C LEU A 77 -19.33 4.57 -14.49
N VAL A 78 -20.28 4.78 -13.57
CA VAL A 78 -19.98 5.10 -12.17
C VAL A 78 -19.32 3.92 -11.46
N HIS A 79 -19.82 2.69 -11.66
CA HIS A 79 -19.20 1.49 -11.09
C HIS A 79 -17.76 1.31 -11.57
N HIS A 80 -17.53 1.39 -12.88
CA HIS A 80 -16.19 1.29 -13.47
C HIS A 80 -15.28 2.46 -13.08
N ALA A 81 -15.80 3.67 -12.91
CA ALA A 81 -15.02 4.81 -12.42
C ALA A 81 -14.59 4.58 -10.96
N LYS A 82 -15.48 4.02 -10.12
CA LYS A 82 -15.19 3.66 -8.74
C LYS A 82 -14.14 2.54 -8.65
N GLU A 83 -14.24 1.52 -9.51
CA GLU A 83 -13.22 0.46 -9.62
C GLU A 83 -11.86 1.02 -10.08
N ARG A 84 -11.83 1.95 -11.04
CA ARG A 84 -10.60 2.63 -11.47
C ARG A 84 -10.01 3.56 -10.41
N GLN A 85 -10.83 4.13 -9.53
CA GLN A 85 -10.34 4.91 -8.38
C GLN A 85 -9.81 4.00 -7.27
N LEU A 86 -10.44 2.84 -7.04
CA LEU A 86 -9.94 1.81 -6.12
C LEU A 86 -8.59 1.21 -6.58
N HIS A 87 -8.26 1.35 -7.86
CA HIS A 87 -6.99 0.87 -8.46
C HIS A 87 -6.04 1.99 -8.89
N ARG A 88 -6.34 3.25 -8.54
CA ARG A 88 -5.36 4.33 -8.67
C ARG A 88 -4.42 4.21 -7.47
N PRO A 89 -3.08 4.13 -7.66
CA PRO A 89 -2.18 4.31 -6.54
C PRO A 89 -2.44 5.70 -5.97
N VAL A 90 -3.08 5.76 -4.81
CA VAL A 90 -3.07 6.98 -4.02
C VAL A 90 -1.61 7.11 -3.60
N GLU A 91 -0.92 8.09 -4.17
CA GLU A 91 0.39 8.51 -3.69
C GLU A 91 0.17 9.17 -2.32
N GLU A 92 -0.14 8.33 -1.33
CA GLU A 92 -0.34 8.72 0.05
C GLU A 92 1.01 9.26 0.52
N GLN A 93 1.04 10.56 0.82
CA GLN A 93 2.25 11.23 1.29
C GLN A 93 2.78 10.45 2.49
N ARG A 94 3.87 9.71 2.27
CA ARG A 94 4.47 8.81 3.24
C ARG A 94 4.90 9.66 4.43
N ASP A 95 4.23 9.52 5.55
CA ASP A 95 4.77 9.96 6.83
C ASP A 95 5.78 8.87 7.28
N PRO A 96 7.09 9.12 7.22
CA PRO A 96 8.12 8.15 7.59
C PRO A 96 8.12 7.81 9.10
N SER A 97 7.22 8.41 9.89
CA SER A 97 7.12 8.15 11.32
C SER A 97 6.16 7.01 11.69
N VAL A 98 5.34 6.50 10.76
CA VAL A 98 4.38 5.42 11.07
C VAL A 98 5.08 4.05 11.04
N PRO A 99 5.15 3.33 12.18
CA PRO A 99 5.76 2.01 12.22
C PRO A 99 4.96 0.98 11.42
N VAL A 100 5.65 -0.05 10.93
CA VAL A 100 4.99 -1.20 10.30
C VAL A 100 4.00 -1.87 11.25
N SER A 101 2.83 -2.20 10.73
CA SER A 101 1.76 -2.86 11.47
C SER A 101 2.11 -4.32 11.75
N ALA A 102 1.72 -4.80 12.94
CA ALA A 102 1.79 -6.20 13.31
C ALA A 102 1.01 -7.09 12.30
N PRO A 103 1.42 -8.35 12.12
CA PRO A 103 0.72 -9.27 11.23
C PRO A 103 -0.68 -9.59 11.79
N ARG A 104 -1.58 -10.00 10.90
CA ARG A 104 -2.92 -10.44 11.31
C ARG A 104 -2.82 -11.80 12.00
N SER A 105 -3.74 -12.09 12.93
CA SER A 105 -3.73 -13.34 13.70
C SER A 105 -3.73 -14.60 12.82
N ASN A 106 -4.37 -14.56 11.65
CA ASN A 106 -4.41 -15.67 10.70
C ASN A 106 -3.11 -15.86 9.89
N GLN A 107 -2.17 -14.90 9.95
CA GLN A 107 -0.86 -15.00 9.31
C GLN A 107 0.22 -15.56 10.25
N VAL A 108 -0.06 -15.59 11.56
CA VAL A 108 0.90 -16.05 12.57
C VAL A 108 0.85 -17.58 12.65
N LEU A 109 1.94 -18.23 12.26
CA LEU A 109 2.08 -19.69 12.36
C LEU A 109 2.25 -20.15 13.81
N ARG A 110 3.04 -19.40 14.58
CA ARG A 110 3.26 -19.62 16.02
C ARG A 110 3.94 -18.42 16.67
N THR A 111 3.71 -18.27 17.96
CA THR A 111 4.45 -17.33 18.82
C THR A 111 5.54 -18.08 19.58
N VAL A 112 6.74 -17.51 19.67
CA VAL A 112 7.88 -18.10 20.36
C VAL A 112 8.49 -17.05 21.29
N LYS A 113 8.69 -17.40 22.57
CA LYS A 113 9.47 -16.58 23.48
C LYS A 113 10.96 -16.76 23.18
N VAL A 114 11.65 -15.66 22.96
CA VAL A 114 13.08 -15.65 22.62
C VAL A 114 13.82 -14.61 23.44
N THR A 115 15.11 -14.84 23.68
CA THR A 115 16.01 -13.78 24.14
C THR A 115 16.55 -13.04 22.92
N ALA A 116 16.28 -11.74 22.82
CA ALA A 116 16.73 -10.89 21.72
C ALA A 116 17.87 -9.96 22.16
N THR A 117 18.97 -9.99 21.42
CA THR A 117 20.08 -9.03 21.53
C THR A 117 20.16 -8.17 20.27
N GLY A 118 21.02 -7.14 20.26
CA GLY A 118 21.34 -6.39 19.07
C GLY A 118 22.82 -6.48 18.70
N TYR A 119 23.11 -6.52 17.40
CA TYR A 119 24.46 -6.56 16.85
C TYR A 119 24.62 -5.58 15.68
N THR A 120 25.86 -5.38 15.25
CA THR A 120 26.23 -4.47 14.17
C THR A 120 27.11 -5.18 13.14
N ALA A 121 27.41 -4.52 12.02
CA ALA A 121 28.40 -5.02 11.07
C ALA A 121 29.85 -4.82 11.57
N GLY A 122 30.04 -4.08 12.66
CA GLY A 122 31.34 -3.63 13.14
C GLY A 122 32.23 -4.74 13.69
N TYR A 123 33.45 -4.35 14.04
CA TYR A 123 34.48 -5.25 14.56
C TYR A 123 34.06 -5.91 15.87
N GLU A 124 33.33 -5.19 16.71
CA GLU A 124 32.78 -5.64 17.99
C GLU A 124 31.85 -6.85 17.88
N SER A 125 31.15 -6.99 16.74
CA SER A 125 30.19 -8.06 16.52
C SER A 125 30.73 -9.14 15.57
N THR A 126 31.49 -8.74 14.55
CA THR A 126 31.89 -9.64 13.45
C THR A 126 33.40 -9.84 13.32
N GLY A 127 34.22 -9.07 14.05
CA GLY A 127 35.67 -9.04 13.88
C GLY A 127 36.16 -8.39 12.58
N LYS A 128 35.28 -7.78 11.78
CA LYS A 128 35.60 -7.19 10.47
C LYS A 128 35.53 -5.66 10.51
N LYS A 129 36.37 -5.00 9.70
CA LYS A 129 36.39 -3.53 9.55
C LYS A 129 35.80 -3.10 8.21
N PRO A 130 35.28 -1.86 8.10
CA PRO A 130 34.92 -1.29 6.80
C PRO A 130 36.07 -1.41 5.80
N GLY A 131 35.80 -1.96 4.62
CA GLY A 131 36.81 -2.27 3.59
C GLY A 131 37.17 -3.76 3.47
N HIS A 132 36.81 -4.60 4.45
CA HIS A 132 36.94 -6.06 4.29
C HIS A 132 35.89 -6.59 3.28
N PRO A 133 36.23 -7.53 2.37
CA PRO A 133 35.30 -8.02 1.35
C PRO A 133 34.00 -8.61 1.91
N GLN A 134 34.05 -9.18 3.11
CA GLN A 134 32.90 -9.75 3.81
C GLN A 134 32.29 -8.83 4.88
N TYR A 135 32.65 -7.54 4.89
CA TYR A 135 32.06 -6.59 5.83
C TYR A 135 30.57 -6.41 5.53
N GLY A 136 29.72 -6.63 6.55
CA GLY A 136 28.26 -6.54 6.40
C GLY A 136 27.63 -7.64 5.53
N ILE A 137 28.34 -8.74 5.26
CA ILE A 137 27.78 -9.90 4.56
C ILE A 137 27.34 -10.94 5.58
N THR A 138 26.06 -11.31 5.54
CA THR A 138 25.44 -12.33 6.40
C THR A 138 25.81 -13.75 5.96
N TYR A 139 25.52 -14.75 6.79
CA TYR A 139 25.71 -16.16 6.45
C TYR A 139 25.03 -16.57 5.12
N SER A 140 23.85 -16.04 4.81
CA SER A 140 23.16 -16.37 3.55
C SER A 140 23.77 -15.70 2.32
N GLY A 141 24.73 -14.79 2.49
CA GLY A 141 25.39 -14.04 1.42
C GLY A 141 24.73 -12.70 1.08
N VAL A 142 23.59 -12.36 1.67
CA VAL A 142 22.97 -11.02 1.49
C VAL A 142 23.65 -9.99 2.41
N LYS A 143 23.58 -8.72 2.01
CA LYS A 143 24.05 -7.63 2.87
C LYS A 143 23.10 -7.44 4.04
N VAL A 144 23.67 -7.15 5.21
CA VAL A 144 22.91 -6.72 6.38
C VAL A 144 22.06 -5.49 6.04
N LYS A 145 20.82 -5.48 6.49
CA LYS A 145 19.87 -4.39 6.25
C LYS A 145 19.11 -4.09 7.54
N ARG A 146 19.07 -2.81 7.92
CA ARG A 146 18.19 -2.30 8.97
C ARG A 146 17.20 -1.34 8.35
N ASP A 147 15.91 -1.66 8.46
CA ASP A 147 14.81 -0.83 8.00
C ASP A 147 13.61 -1.00 8.95
N ARG A 148 13.11 0.11 9.49
CA ARG A 148 11.97 0.12 10.42
C ARG A 148 10.62 0.12 9.71
N GLU A 149 10.61 0.60 8.48
CA GLU A 149 9.41 0.73 7.65
C GLU A 149 9.22 -0.47 6.71
N ALA A 150 10.23 -1.34 6.63
CA ALA A 150 10.24 -2.49 5.74
C ALA A 150 10.74 -3.76 6.47
N LEU A 151 11.77 -4.40 5.90
CA LEU A 151 12.33 -5.66 6.34
C LEU A 151 13.80 -5.48 6.75
N SER A 152 14.14 -6.00 7.92
CA SER A 152 15.51 -6.05 8.43
C SER A 152 16.07 -7.48 8.41
N THR A 153 17.39 -7.63 8.29
CA THR A 153 18.07 -8.92 8.43
C THR A 153 18.32 -9.22 9.91
N ILE A 154 18.10 -10.46 10.34
CA ILE A 154 18.37 -10.91 11.70
C ILE A 154 19.20 -12.20 11.70
N ALA A 155 19.89 -12.46 12.82
CA ALA A 155 20.59 -13.71 13.07
C ALA A 155 19.79 -14.61 14.01
N ALA A 156 19.77 -15.91 13.73
CA ALA A 156 19.09 -16.90 14.57
C ALA A 156 19.74 -18.28 14.49
N ASP A 157 19.27 -19.22 15.31
CA ASP A 157 19.61 -20.64 15.16
C ASP A 157 18.77 -21.28 14.04
N PRO A 158 19.37 -21.79 12.94
CA PRO A 158 18.64 -22.42 11.84
C PRO A 158 17.80 -23.63 12.25
N LYS A 159 18.14 -24.30 13.37
CA LYS A 159 17.35 -25.44 13.88
C LYS A 159 15.97 -24.99 14.36
N VAL A 160 15.88 -23.78 14.91
CA VAL A 160 14.63 -23.20 15.43
C VAL A 160 13.96 -22.35 14.35
N PHE A 161 14.72 -21.44 13.75
CA PHE A 161 14.30 -20.52 12.70
C PHE A 161 15.21 -20.69 11.47
N PRO A 162 14.83 -21.55 10.51
CA PRO A 162 15.61 -21.74 9.29
C PRO A 162 15.87 -20.42 8.54
N ILE A 163 16.98 -20.33 7.81
CA ILE A 163 17.27 -19.20 6.92
C ILE A 163 16.08 -18.94 5.98
N GLY A 164 15.72 -17.66 5.83
CA GLY A 164 14.54 -17.19 5.09
C GLY A 164 13.26 -17.12 5.92
N SER A 165 13.28 -17.49 7.22
CA SER A 165 12.10 -17.35 8.07
C SER A 165 11.76 -15.87 8.25
N ILE A 166 10.47 -15.53 8.16
CA ILE A 166 9.97 -14.17 8.37
C ILE A 166 9.30 -14.11 9.74
N ILE A 167 9.74 -13.17 10.55
CA ILE A 167 9.35 -13.03 11.95
C ILE A 167 8.98 -11.57 12.20
N TYR A 168 7.86 -11.33 12.88
CA TYR A 168 7.54 -10.03 13.43
C TYR A 168 8.04 -9.95 14.87
N ILE A 169 8.81 -8.90 15.17
CA ILE A 169 9.42 -8.65 16.47
C ILE A 169 8.86 -7.32 16.99
N PRO A 170 8.09 -7.33 18.09
CA PRO A 170 7.57 -6.10 18.69
C PRO A 170 8.66 -5.07 18.94
N ASP A 171 8.36 -3.79 18.70
CA ASP A 171 9.27 -2.63 18.80
C ASP A 171 10.48 -2.63 17.84
N TYR A 172 10.68 -3.67 17.03
CA TYR A 172 11.76 -3.73 16.03
C TYR A 172 11.23 -3.69 14.59
N GLY A 173 10.15 -4.43 14.31
CA GLY A 173 9.52 -4.59 13.00
C GLY A 173 9.66 -6.00 12.44
N TYR A 174 9.53 -6.13 11.11
CA TYR A 174 9.70 -7.40 10.41
C TYR A 174 11.19 -7.73 10.24
N GLY A 175 11.54 -8.97 10.54
CA GLY A 175 12.88 -9.55 10.37
C GLY A 175 12.85 -10.77 9.46
N ILE A 176 13.83 -10.89 8.57
CA ILE A 176 14.14 -12.12 7.84
C ILE A 176 15.43 -12.74 8.38
N VAL A 177 15.39 -14.04 8.69
CA VAL A 177 16.57 -14.76 9.15
C VAL A 177 17.54 -14.95 7.98
N ALA A 178 18.61 -14.17 7.98
CA ALA A 178 19.64 -14.19 6.94
C ALA A 178 21.01 -14.61 7.48
N ASP A 179 21.20 -14.53 8.80
CA ASP A 179 22.51 -14.71 9.43
C ASP A 179 22.51 -15.76 10.53
N ILE A 180 23.70 -16.23 10.90
CA ILE A 180 23.91 -17.21 11.97
C ILE A 180 25.06 -16.73 12.86
N GLY A 181 24.81 -16.70 14.18
CA GLY A 181 25.84 -16.45 15.18
C GLY A 181 26.30 -17.72 15.88
N SER A 182 27.57 -17.78 16.26
CA SER A 182 28.11 -18.86 17.11
C SER A 182 27.47 -18.87 18.50
N ALA A 183 27.20 -17.69 19.08
CA ALA A 183 26.55 -17.51 20.38
C ALA A 183 25.00 -17.48 20.32
N ILE A 184 24.43 -17.53 19.11
CA ILE A 184 23.00 -17.47 18.84
C ILE A 184 22.49 -18.90 18.60
N LYS A 185 22.05 -19.55 19.69
CA LYS A 185 21.61 -20.95 19.73
C LYS A 185 20.28 -21.08 20.45
N GLY A 186 19.45 -22.02 20.01
CA GLY A 186 18.11 -22.24 20.54
C GLY A 186 17.18 -21.05 20.29
N SER A 187 16.34 -20.71 21.28
CA SER A 187 15.40 -19.59 21.24
C SER A 187 16.09 -18.24 21.50
N LYS A 188 17.20 -17.96 20.80
CA LYS A 188 17.90 -16.68 20.83
C LYS A 188 17.93 -16.08 19.43
N ILE A 189 17.73 -14.77 19.34
CA ILE A 189 17.85 -14.00 18.10
C ILE A 189 18.77 -12.80 18.31
N ASP A 190 19.44 -12.38 17.25
CA ASP A 190 20.25 -11.17 17.23
C ASP A 190 19.75 -10.22 16.15
N LEU A 191 19.41 -9.00 16.56
CA LEU A 191 18.79 -8.01 15.71
C LEU A 191 19.85 -7.07 15.14
N TYR A 192 19.87 -6.90 13.83
CA TYR A 192 20.85 -6.02 13.21
C TYR A 192 20.50 -4.54 13.46
N PHE A 193 21.52 -3.75 13.79
CA PHE A 193 21.48 -2.29 13.88
C PHE A 193 22.68 -1.69 13.14
N THR A 194 22.53 -0.46 12.66
CA THR A 194 23.60 0.22 11.92
C THR A 194 24.75 0.62 12.82
N THR A 195 24.46 0.99 14.08
CA THR A 195 25.47 1.43 15.05
C THR A 195 25.24 0.83 16.44
N THR A 196 26.31 0.71 17.23
CA THR A 196 26.25 0.24 18.62
C THR A 196 25.41 1.17 19.49
N GLN A 197 25.47 2.48 19.25
CA GLN A 197 24.64 3.46 19.95
C GLN A 197 23.14 3.20 19.75
N GLN A 198 22.72 2.81 18.56
CA GLN A 198 21.33 2.41 18.30
C GLN A 198 20.96 1.16 19.09
N VAL A 199 21.83 0.16 19.17
CA VAL A 199 21.60 -1.05 19.99
C VAL A 199 21.27 -0.67 21.44
N PHE A 200 22.09 0.20 22.05
CA PHE A 200 21.89 0.61 23.44
C PHE A 200 20.64 1.47 23.64
N LYS A 201 20.36 2.38 22.71
CA LYS A 201 19.24 3.32 22.82
C LYS A 201 17.88 2.67 22.53
N GLU A 202 17.84 1.70 21.63
CA GLU A 202 16.59 1.21 21.05
C GLU A 202 16.24 -0.20 21.50
N TRP A 203 17.20 -0.99 22.00
CA TRP A 203 16.96 -2.41 22.23
C TRP A 203 17.54 -2.96 23.54
N GLY A 204 18.86 -2.97 23.70
CA GLY A 204 19.53 -3.71 24.77
C GLY A 204 19.37 -5.23 24.64
N LYS A 205 19.31 -5.96 25.76
CA LYS A 205 19.02 -7.40 25.81
C LYS A 205 17.71 -7.59 26.57
N LYS A 206 16.73 -8.22 25.95
CA LYS A 206 15.43 -8.52 26.58
C LYS A 206 14.82 -9.81 26.05
N ASP A 207 13.98 -10.43 26.86
CA ASP A 207 13.12 -11.52 26.40
C ASP A 207 11.86 -10.93 25.78
N VAL A 208 11.50 -11.43 24.60
CA VAL A 208 10.35 -10.95 23.81
C VAL A 208 9.61 -12.13 23.21
N GLU A 209 8.31 -11.96 23.02
CA GLU A 209 7.49 -12.91 22.27
C GLU A 209 7.45 -12.47 20.81
N VAL A 210 8.00 -13.32 19.93
CA VAL A 210 8.05 -13.06 18.49
C VAL A 210 7.02 -13.90 17.75
N GLN A 211 6.49 -13.36 16.67
CA GLN A 211 5.47 -14.01 15.86
C GLN A 211 6.09 -14.52 14.57
N VAL A 212 6.10 -15.84 14.38
CA VAL A 212 6.61 -16.47 13.17
C VAL A 212 5.52 -16.44 12.11
N ILE A 213 5.79 -15.76 11.00
CA ILE A 213 4.82 -15.57 9.90
C ILE A 213 5.10 -16.57 8.77
N LYS A 214 6.37 -16.83 8.49
CA LYS A 214 6.80 -17.82 7.50
C LYS A 214 7.98 -18.61 8.01
N ARG A 215 7.94 -19.93 7.83
CA ARG A 215 9.10 -20.80 8.02
C ARG A 215 10.00 -20.74 6.78
N GLY A 216 11.28 -20.47 6.99
CA GLY A 216 12.27 -20.39 5.91
C GLY A 216 12.55 -21.72 5.23
N SER A 217 12.95 -21.66 3.96
CA SER A 217 13.34 -22.81 3.13
C SER A 217 14.83 -23.19 3.29
N GLY A 218 15.58 -22.46 4.12
CA GLY A 218 17.03 -22.62 4.25
C GLY A 218 17.84 -21.72 3.30
N ARG A 219 17.17 -20.81 2.57
CA ARG A 219 17.80 -19.84 1.67
C ARG A 219 17.25 -18.44 1.89
N CYS A 220 18.07 -17.43 1.68
CA CYS A 220 17.70 -16.02 1.71
C CYS A 220 18.53 -15.29 0.64
N THR A 221 17.88 -14.84 -0.43
CA THR A 221 18.51 -14.15 -1.56
C THR A 221 18.26 -12.64 -1.47
N GLN A 222 19.07 -11.86 -2.21
CA GLN A 222 18.90 -10.41 -2.27
C GLN A 222 17.54 -10.03 -2.87
N GLU A 223 17.10 -10.74 -3.91
CA GLU A 223 15.78 -10.56 -4.53
C GLU A 223 14.65 -10.81 -3.53
N MET A 224 14.72 -11.87 -2.72
CA MET A 224 13.73 -12.14 -1.68
C MET A 224 13.67 -10.99 -0.65
N LEU A 225 14.83 -10.50 -0.21
CA LEU A 225 14.92 -9.38 0.74
C LEU A 225 14.30 -8.10 0.17
N GLU A 226 14.57 -7.80 -1.11
CA GLU A 226 14.03 -6.64 -1.81
C GLU A 226 12.52 -6.74 -2.01
N ARG A 227 12.03 -7.87 -2.56
CA ARG A 227 10.61 -8.07 -2.85
C ARG A 227 9.74 -8.03 -1.59
N VAL A 228 10.16 -8.71 -0.53
CA VAL A 228 9.41 -8.72 0.74
C VAL A 228 9.52 -7.37 1.43
N GLY A 229 10.70 -6.73 1.39
CA GLY A 229 10.89 -5.38 1.92
C GLY A 229 10.01 -4.34 1.23
N GLU A 230 9.94 -4.37 -0.10
CA GLU A 230 9.09 -3.47 -0.89
C GLU A 230 7.60 -3.69 -0.59
N ALA A 231 7.17 -4.95 -0.47
CA ALA A 231 5.79 -5.26 -0.08
C ALA A 231 5.45 -4.65 1.29
N ILE A 232 6.30 -4.86 2.30
CA ILE A 232 6.07 -4.30 3.64
C ILE A 232 6.11 -2.77 3.61
N ALA A 233 7.07 -2.17 2.89
CA ALA A 233 7.14 -0.72 2.72
C ALA A 233 5.91 -0.16 2.02
N THR A 234 5.35 -0.88 1.05
CA THR A 234 4.18 -0.42 0.28
C THR A 234 2.90 -0.53 1.09
N TYR A 235 2.66 -1.70 1.70
CA TYR A 235 1.40 -2.00 2.37
C TYR A 235 1.42 -1.69 3.87
N ARG A 236 2.58 -1.38 4.45
CA ARG A 236 2.82 -1.20 5.91
C ARG A 236 2.59 -2.47 6.75
N TYR A 237 2.35 -3.61 6.11
CA TYR A 237 2.31 -4.96 6.67
C TYR A 237 2.72 -5.96 5.58
N LEU A 238 2.94 -7.23 5.94
CA LEU A 238 3.23 -8.27 4.94
C LEU A 238 1.92 -8.88 4.39
N PRO A 239 1.56 -8.67 3.11
CA PRO A 239 0.35 -9.28 2.55
C PRO A 239 0.52 -10.79 2.40
N SER A 240 -0.56 -11.55 2.57
CA SER A 240 -0.52 -13.02 2.52
C SER A 240 -0.06 -13.58 1.17
N SER A 241 -0.32 -12.89 0.05
CA SER A 241 0.13 -13.31 -1.28
C SER A 241 1.65 -13.47 -1.38
N PHE A 242 2.41 -12.66 -0.63
CA PHE A 242 3.87 -12.73 -0.61
C PHE A 242 4.41 -13.90 0.23
N LEU A 243 3.57 -14.55 1.04
CA LEU A 243 3.97 -15.72 1.83
C LEU A 243 4.09 -16.98 0.96
N ASP A 244 3.23 -17.13 -0.03
CA ASP A 244 3.17 -18.34 -0.87
C ASP A 244 4.20 -18.33 -2.01
N GLU A 245 4.53 -17.15 -2.53
CA GLU A 245 5.40 -17.00 -3.71
C GLU A 245 6.91 -16.95 -3.40
N ALA A 246 7.32 -16.80 -2.14
CA ALA A 246 8.75 -16.64 -1.77
C ALA A 246 9.46 -18.01 -1.62
N ILE A 247 9.32 -18.89 -2.61
CA ILE A 247 9.90 -20.25 -2.68
C ILE A 247 11.10 -20.25 -3.63
#